data_AF-A0AAJ2K5C4-F1
#
_entry.id   AF-A0AAJ2K5C4-F1
#
_cell.length_a   1.000
_cell.length_b   1.000
_cell.length_c   1.000
_cell.angle_alpha   90.00
_cell.angle_beta   90.00
_cell.angle_gamma   90.00
#
_symmetry.space_group_name_H-M   'P 1'
#
loop_
_entity.id
_entity.type
_entity.pdbx_description
1 polymer ?
#
loop_
_entity_poly.entity_id
_entity_poly.type
_entity_poly.pdbx_seq_one_letter_code
_entity_poly.pdbx_strand_id
1 'polypeptide(L)'
;MEINFEQWIKRQDISEEAKMLFDDAVKCYRIGVYRPAFLMSYLGFMKALRDRLLKSPKPHLIHENHWPKVLNDLKDEKLWEERVFTCIEEKEKEKKGPNGEKPPPVSKVFLVSNDIIEDMPHWRKIRNTCAHAKDSIINHSQVEEFWSFVQSHLSKFIVNGGKQWLLEQIDKHFDPKYKKPNSAFDYLIEKIPNVVRSSEIPELLTEIYKEHIDLTFDDDHIKNRFWKEIFNCTDQNVYEAFHTFVTSEHIIFSEFMEAFPEKLMMFSENEELMRYFWHHSLFENIGNFLDCFWILATTLIENEVIQDEEEKRDFVQKLATKIHPLGIPNDKQIRLFDQYGFFEPVKSHFNSLTVQYRGYDNANSKSFYLIYYLKYKALDSEIVKILNSLFRAGYHFGRFYNGLSEFIDSNPNFLPTFREIASKEGIQLADYFQEEFHPVEQS
;
A
#
# COMPACT_ATOMS: atom_id res chain seq x y z
N MET A 1 -36.89 5.38 15.43
CA MET A 1 -35.68 4.90 16.13
C MET A 1 -35.23 3.66 15.40
N GLU A 2 -34.08 3.70 14.74
CA GLU A 2 -33.50 2.53 14.08
C GLU A 2 -32.96 1.57 15.13
N ILE A 3 -33.13 0.27 14.91
CA ILE A 3 -32.63 -0.77 15.82
C ILE A 3 -31.16 -1.03 15.46
N ASN A 4 -30.29 -1.35 16.43
CA ASN A 4 -28.86 -1.60 16.18
C ASN A 4 -28.62 -2.61 15.03
N PHE A 5 -29.37 -3.72 15.04
CA PHE A 5 -29.30 -4.74 13.99
C PHE A 5 -29.58 -4.20 12.58
N GLU A 6 -30.54 -3.28 12.43
CA GLU A 6 -30.90 -2.66 11.15
C GLU A 6 -29.76 -1.79 10.60
N GLN A 7 -29.05 -1.07 11.46
CA GLN A 7 -27.87 -0.31 11.04
C GLN A 7 -26.71 -1.23 10.68
N TRP A 8 -26.53 -2.30 11.45
CA TRP A 8 -25.48 -3.27 11.22
C TRP A 8 -25.66 -4.02 9.89
N ILE A 9 -26.87 -4.51 9.60
CA ILE A 9 -27.14 -5.31 8.40
C ILE A 9 -26.98 -4.51 7.10
N LYS A 10 -27.34 -3.22 7.11
CA LYS A 10 -27.16 -2.30 5.97
C LYS A 10 -25.69 -2.15 5.56
N ARG A 11 -24.75 -2.36 6.49
CA ARG A 11 -23.30 -2.27 6.25
C ARG A 11 -22.67 -3.58 5.79
N GLN A 12 -23.43 -4.68 5.78
CA GLN A 12 -22.88 -5.99 5.39
C GLN A 12 -22.92 -6.19 3.87
N ASP A 13 -21.87 -6.83 3.34
CA ASP A 13 -21.82 -7.30 1.95
C ASP A 13 -22.61 -8.62 1.82
N ILE A 14 -23.92 -8.48 1.61
CA ILE A 14 -24.87 -9.56 1.33
C ILE A 14 -25.78 -9.17 0.16
N SER A 15 -26.42 -10.16 -0.47
CA SER A 15 -27.31 -9.91 -1.62
C SER A 15 -28.51 -9.04 -1.27
N GLU A 16 -29.04 -8.35 -2.27
CA GLU A 16 -30.24 -7.52 -2.11
C GLU A 16 -31.44 -8.34 -1.64
N GLU A 17 -31.59 -9.57 -2.14
CA GLU A 17 -32.65 -10.48 -1.69
C GLU A 17 -32.52 -10.83 -0.20
N ALA A 18 -31.30 -11.07 0.29
CA ALA A 18 -31.06 -11.29 1.72
C ALA A 18 -31.34 -10.01 2.54
N LYS A 19 -30.95 -8.83 2.04
CA LYS A 19 -31.24 -7.53 2.69
C LYS A 19 -32.74 -7.27 2.80
N MET A 20 -33.50 -7.50 1.72
CA MET A 20 -34.96 -7.37 1.72
C MET A 20 -35.62 -8.26 2.79
N LEU A 21 -35.15 -9.50 2.96
CA LEU A 21 -35.63 -10.39 4.02
C LEU A 21 -35.35 -9.85 5.42
N PHE A 22 -34.15 -9.30 5.66
CA PHE A 22 -33.83 -8.66 6.94
C PHE A 22 -34.65 -7.38 7.18
N ASP A 23 -34.88 -6.56 6.14
CA ASP A 23 -35.70 -5.36 6.25
C ASP A 23 -37.15 -5.70 6.61
N ASP A 24 -37.72 -6.73 5.98
CA ASP A 24 -39.07 -7.22 6.30
C ASP A 24 -39.11 -7.84 7.70
N ALA A 25 -38.05 -8.52 8.13
CA ALA A 25 -37.93 -9.01 9.50
C ALA A 25 -37.97 -7.87 10.53
N VAL A 26 -37.24 -6.77 10.29
CA VAL A 26 -37.23 -5.59 11.15
C VAL A 26 -38.60 -4.91 11.18
N LYS A 27 -39.30 -4.81 10.05
CA LYS A 27 -40.68 -4.29 10.00
C LYS A 27 -41.61 -5.14 10.86
N CYS A 28 -41.58 -6.47 10.71
CA CYS A 28 -42.39 -7.38 11.52
C CYS A 28 -42.07 -7.29 13.02
N TYR A 29 -40.80 -7.17 13.38
CA TYR A 29 -40.35 -7.01 14.76
C TYR A 29 -40.93 -5.72 15.38
N ARG A 30 -40.86 -4.59 14.66
CA ARG A 30 -41.37 -3.28 15.15
C ARG A 30 -42.87 -3.28 15.46
N ILE A 31 -43.66 -4.04 14.72
CA ILE A 31 -45.11 -4.16 14.94
C ILE A 31 -45.48 -5.31 15.89
N GLY A 32 -44.50 -5.95 16.54
CA GLY A 32 -44.70 -6.99 17.55
C GLY A 32 -45.05 -8.37 16.99
N VAL A 33 -44.84 -8.61 15.69
CA VAL A 33 -45.16 -9.87 15.04
C VAL A 33 -43.87 -10.71 14.93
N TYR A 34 -43.48 -11.31 16.06
CA TYR A 34 -42.15 -11.93 16.23
C TYR A 34 -41.92 -13.24 15.44
N ARG A 35 -42.98 -14.03 15.19
CA ARG A 35 -42.85 -15.27 14.39
C ARG A 35 -42.37 -15.01 12.95
N PRO A 36 -43.05 -14.15 12.17
CA PRO A 36 -42.55 -13.66 10.88
C PRO A 36 -41.20 -12.97 10.98
N ALA A 37 -40.96 -12.15 12.02
CA ALA A 37 -39.66 -11.50 12.20
C ALA A 37 -38.52 -12.51 12.29
N PHE A 38 -38.67 -13.56 13.12
CA PHE A 38 -37.69 -14.63 13.21
C PHE A 38 -37.56 -15.39 11.88
N LEU A 39 -38.68 -15.78 11.26
CA LEU A 39 -38.69 -16.54 10.02
C LEU A 39 -37.93 -15.81 8.90
N MET A 40 -38.24 -14.53 8.70
CA MET A 40 -37.58 -13.70 7.69
C MET A 40 -36.10 -13.48 8.01
N SER A 41 -35.74 -13.29 9.29
CA SER A 41 -34.34 -13.18 9.71
C SER A 41 -33.55 -14.46 9.39
N TYR A 42 -34.12 -15.63 9.71
CA TYR A 42 -33.49 -16.91 9.43
C TYR A 42 -33.32 -17.13 7.92
N LEU A 43 -34.36 -16.83 7.13
CA LEU A 43 -34.29 -16.93 5.68
C LEU A 43 -33.24 -15.97 5.09
N GLY A 44 -33.17 -14.73 5.57
CA GLY A 44 -32.17 -13.75 5.16
C GLY A 44 -30.74 -14.26 5.42
N PHE A 45 -30.52 -14.85 6.60
CA PHE A 45 -29.24 -15.47 6.95
C PHE A 45 -28.90 -16.65 6.04
N MET A 46 -29.82 -17.61 5.85
CA MET A 46 -29.60 -18.77 4.98
C MET A 46 -29.40 -18.36 3.52
N LYS A 47 -30.07 -17.30 3.06
CA LYS A 47 -29.90 -16.74 1.72
C LYS A 47 -28.52 -16.11 1.53
N ALA A 48 -28.04 -15.34 2.52
CA ALA A 48 -26.68 -14.81 2.49
C ALA A 48 -25.63 -15.93 2.37
N LEU A 49 -25.82 -17.05 3.08
CA LEU A 49 -24.94 -18.22 2.97
C LEU A 49 -25.06 -18.95 1.63
N ARG A 50 -26.29 -19.10 1.09
CA ARG A 50 -26.54 -19.64 -0.26
C ARG A 50 -25.76 -18.84 -1.31
N ASP A 51 -25.85 -17.53 -1.24
CA ASP A 51 -25.25 -16.65 -2.24
C ASP A 51 -23.73 -16.68 -2.17
N ARG A 52 -23.16 -16.82 -0.97
CA ARG A 52 -21.71 -17.11 -0.81
C ARG A 52 -21.35 -18.42 -1.50
N LEU A 53 -22.04 -19.52 -1.21
CA LEU A 53 -21.77 -20.82 -1.85
C LEU A 53 -21.87 -20.77 -3.37
N LEU A 54 -22.87 -20.06 -3.92
CA LEU A 54 -23.06 -19.91 -5.36
C LEU A 54 -21.97 -19.09 -6.04
N LYS A 55 -21.43 -18.08 -5.35
CA LYS A 55 -20.31 -17.24 -5.82
C LYS A 55 -18.95 -17.89 -5.58
N SER A 56 -18.88 -18.85 -4.65
CA SER A 56 -17.64 -19.49 -4.26
C SER A 56 -17.20 -20.59 -5.24
N PRO A 57 -15.89 -20.78 -5.38
CA PRO A 57 -15.33 -21.90 -6.11
C PRO A 57 -15.61 -23.23 -5.41
N LYS A 58 -15.27 -24.33 -6.09
CA LYS A 58 -15.27 -25.65 -5.48
C LYS A 58 -14.41 -25.65 -4.21
N PRO A 59 -14.94 -26.07 -3.06
CA PRO A 59 -14.14 -26.11 -1.86
C PRO A 59 -12.97 -27.09 -1.94
N HIS A 60 -11.89 -26.78 -1.22
CA HIS A 60 -10.70 -27.63 -1.20
C HIS A 60 -11.06 -29.04 -0.69
N LEU A 61 -10.46 -30.08 -1.30
CA LEU A 61 -10.67 -31.50 -0.97
C LEU A 61 -12.10 -32.05 -1.19
N ILE A 62 -13.02 -31.27 -1.77
CA ILE A 62 -14.29 -31.81 -2.27
C ILE A 62 -14.07 -32.44 -3.65
N HIS A 63 -14.62 -33.64 -3.84
CA HIS A 63 -14.55 -34.37 -5.10
C HIS A 63 -15.22 -33.59 -6.24
N GLU A 64 -14.58 -33.51 -7.41
CA GLU A 64 -15.01 -32.63 -8.53
C GLU A 64 -16.47 -32.87 -8.95
N ASN A 65 -16.90 -34.12 -9.04
CA ASN A 65 -18.27 -34.46 -9.43
C ASN A 65 -19.34 -34.09 -8.39
N HIS A 66 -18.96 -33.76 -7.16
CA HIS A 66 -19.92 -33.46 -6.08
C HIS A 66 -20.35 -31.99 -6.07
N TRP A 67 -19.44 -31.07 -6.38
CA TRP A 67 -19.72 -29.63 -6.30
C TRP A 67 -20.75 -29.11 -7.31
N PRO A 68 -20.73 -29.52 -8.59
CA PRO A 68 -21.79 -29.14 -9.53
C PRO A 68 -23.18 -29.56 -9.06
N LYS A 69 -23.29 -30.71 -8.38
CA LYS A 69 -24.55 -31.15 -7.77
C LYS A 69 -24.96 -30.23 -6.61
N VAL A 70 -24.03 -29.86 -5.74
CA VAL A 70 -24.28 -28.88 -4.67
C VAL A 70 -24.80 -27.57 -5.27
N LEU A 71 -24.14 -27.04 -6.30
CA LEU A 71 -24.57 -25.81 -6.96
C LEU A 71 -25.95 -25.93 -7.62
N ASN A 72 -26.28 -27.08 -8.22
CA ASN A 72 -27.62 -27.32 -8.78
C ASN A 72 -28.70 -27.39 -7.70
N ASP A 73 -28.43 -28.08 -6.60
CA ASP A 73 -29.36 -28.17 -5.46
C ASP A 73 -29.56 -26.78 -4.80
N LEU A 74 -28.53 -25.93 -4.78
CA LEU A 74 -28.62 -24.54 -4.33
C LEU A 74 -29.44 -23.65 -5.29
N LYS A 75 -29.65 -24.05 -6.54
CA LYS A 75 -30.51 -23.33 -7.50
C LYS A 75 -31.97 -23.81 -7.46
N ASP A 76 -32.23 -24.98 -6.85
CA ASP A 76 -33.57 -25.53 -6.71
C ASP A 76 -34.29 -24.94 -5.49
N GLU A 77 -35.43 -24.29 -5.72
CA GLU A 77 -36.22 -23.64 -4.67
C GLU A 77 -36.73 -24.58 -3.56
N LYS A 78 -36.79 -25.88 -3.81
CA LYS A 78 -37.22 -26.88 -2.82
C LYS A 78 -36.06 -27.44 -2.00
N LEU A 79 -34.83 -27.38 -2.53
CA LEU A 79 -33.68 -28.07 -1.96
C LEU A 79 -32.63 -27.13 -1.37
N TRP A 80 -32.61 -25.86 -1.78
CA TRP A 80 -31.50 -24.96 -1.45
C TRP A 80 -31.30 -24.78 0.06
N GLU A 81 -32.37 -24.64 0.85
CA GLU A 81 -32.23 -24.40 2.29
C GLU A 81 -31.61 -25.62 2.99
N GLU A 82 -32.08 -26.83 2.65
CA GLU A 82 -31.51 -28.08 3.16
C GLU A 82 -30.05 -28.23 2.72
N ARG A 83 -29.75 -27.85 1.47
CA ARG A 83 -28.40 -27.94 0.93
C ARG A 83 -27.45 -26.99 1.65
N VAL A 84 -27.83 -25.74 1.88
CA VAL A 84 -27.05 -24.78 2.68
C VAL A 84 -26.82 -25.34 4.08
N PHE A 85 -27.88 -25.84 4.73
CA PHE A 85 -27.78 -26.42 6.07
C PHE A 85 -26.81 -27.60 6.13
N THR A 86 -26.90 -28.52 5.15
CA THR A 86 -25.98 -29.66 5.02
C THR A 86 -24.53 -29.17 4.87
N CYS A 87 -24.28 -28.16 4.02
CA CYS A 87 -22.95 -27.60 3.84
C CYS A 87 -22.38 -26.97 5.13
N ILE A 88 -23.22 -26.43 6.00
CA ILE A 88 -22.80 -25.93 7.32
C ILE A 88 -22.44 -27.09 8.25
N GLU A 89 -23.24 -28.16 8.25
CA GLU A 89 -23.04 -29.33 9.12
C GLU A 89 -21.92 -30.28 8.66
N GLU A 90 -21.36 -30.09 7.47
CA GLU A 90 -20.26 -30.90 6.97
C GLU A 90 -19.02 -30.76 7.87
N LYS A 91 -18.85 -31.73 8.77
CA LYS A 91 -17.65 -31.91 9.59
C LYS A 91 -16.56 -32.61 8.78
N GLU A 92 -15.31 -32.29 9.08
CA GLU A 92 -14.16 -33.00 8.55
C GLU A 92 -14.23 -34.48 8.97
N LYS A 93 -14.25 -35.39 7.98
CA LYS A 93 -14.30 -36.83 8.24
C LYS A 93 -12.95 -37.44 7.92
N GLU A 94 -12.22 -37.87 8.94
CA GLU A 94 -11.15 -38.86 8.80
C GLU A 94 -11.76 -40.20 8.40
N LYS A 95 -11.95 -40.45 7.10
CA LYS A 95 -12.33 -41.79 6.65
C LYS A 95 -11.09 -42.69 6.62
N LYS A 96 -11.00 -43.64 7.56
CA LYS A 96 -10.14 -44.82 7.40
C LYS A 96 -10.76 -45.71 6.31
N GLY A 97 -10.08 -45.89 5.19
CA GLY A 97 -10.53 -46.79 4.12
C GLY A 97 -10.51 -48.26 4.56
N PRO A 98 -11.33 -49.14 3.94
CA PRO A 98 -11.42 -50.56 4.29
C PRO A 98 -10.11 -51.35 4.10
N ASN A 99 -9.12 -50.80 3.39
CA ASN A 99 -7.82 -51.43 3.12
C ASN A 99 -6.60 -50.59 3.57
N GLY A 100 -6.76 -49.62 4.47
CA GLY A 100 -5.64 -48.79 4.96
C GLY A 100 -5.15 -47.72 3.98
N GLU A 101 -5.70 -47.64 2.76
CA GLU A 101 -5.53 -46.47 1.88
C GLU A 101 -6.37 -45.30 2.39
N LYS A 102 -5.77 -44.10 2.45
CA LYS A 102 -6.42 -42.85 2.84
C LYS A 102 -7.27 -42.33 1.66
N PRO A 103 -8.61 -42.49 1.63
CA PRO A 103 -9.41 -41.65 0.73
C PRO A 103 -9.17 -40.17 1.10
N PRO A 104 -9.24 -39.24 0.14
CA PRO A 104 -9.10 -37.83 0.45
C PRO A 104 -10.14 -37.42 1.50
N PRO A 105 -9.74 -36.68 2.55
CA PRO A 105 -10.68 -36.23 3.57
C PRO A 105 -11.78 -35.39 2.91
N VAL A 106 -13.04 -35.63 3.28
CA VAL A 106 -14.11 -34.69 2.95
C VAL A 106 -13.90 -33.50 3.87
N SER A 107 -13.33 -32.42 3.33
CA SER A 107 -13.08 -31.21 4.10
C SER A 107 -14.35 -30.37 4.21
N LYS A 108 -14.45 -29.58 5.28
CA LYS A 108 -15.61 -28.72 5.56
C LYS A 108 -15.88 -27.80 4.37
N VAL A 109 -17.15 -27.61 3.97
CA VAL A 109 -17.51 -26.59 2.97
C VAL A 109 -17.32 -25.19 3.56
N PHE A 110 -17.78 -24.96 4.80
CA PHE A 110 -17.56 -23.72 5.54
C PHE A 110 -16.47 -23.89 6.61
N LEU A 111 -15.57 -22.92 6.70
CA LEU A 111 -14.51 -22.84 7.73
C LEU A 111 -15.06 -22.30 9.07
N VAL A 112 -16.14 -22.88 9.57
CA VAL A 112 -16.75 -22.53 10.88
C VAL A 112 -16.35 -23.51 11.98
N SER A 113 -16.30 -23.01 13.23
CA SER A 113 -16.00 -23.83 14.41
C SER A 113 -17.13 -24.83 14.68
N ASN A 114 -16.81 -25.90 15.41
CA ASN A 114 -17.81 -26.92 15.72
C ASN A 114 -18.92 -26.38 16.64
N ASP A 115 -18.61 -25.43 17.52
CA ASP A 115 -19.59 -24.79 18.41
C ASP A 115 -20.69 -24.08 17.60
N ILE A 116 -20.31 -23.31 16.57
CA ILE A 116 -21.26 -22.64 15.68
C ILE A 116 -22.12 -23.66 14.92
N ILE A 117 -21.52 -24.77 14.49
CA ILE A 117 -22.25 -25.85 13.81
C ILE A 117 -23.30 -26.46 14.76
N GLU A 118 -22.97 -26.61 16.05
CA GLU A 118 -23.85 -27.20 17.06
C GLU A 118 -25.02 -26.27 17.44
N ASP A 119 -24.89 -24.97 17.25
CA ASP A 119 -26.00 -24.00 17.40
C ASP A 119 -27.01 -24.04 16.24
N MET A 120 -26.60 -24.46 15.04
CA MET A 120 -27.46 -24.41 13.85
C MET A 120 -28.75 -25.23 13.95
N PRO A 121 -28.74 -26.47 14.49
CA PRO A 121 -29.97 -27.23 14.76
C PRO A 121 -30.97 -26.49 15.66
N HIS A 122 -30.48 -25.70 16.64
CA HIS A 122 -31.33 -24.91 17.53
C HIS A 122 -32.11 -23.86 16.73
N TRP A 123 -31.43 -23.06 15.92
CA TRP A 123 -32.07 -22.03 15.09
C TRP A 123 -33.05 -22.61 14.07
N ARG A 124 -32.69 -23.73 13.45
CA ARG A 124 -33.57 -24.47 12.53
C ARG A 124 -34.84 -24.95 13.22
N LYS A 125 -34.74 -25.40 14.47
CA LYS A 125 -35.89 -25.82 15.29
C LYS A 125 -36.84 -24.65 15.56
N ILE A 126 -36.32 -23.47 15.90
CA ILE A 126 -37.16 -22.27 16.12
C ILE A 126 -37.84 -21.86 14.82
N ARG A 127 -37.12 -21.83 13.70
CA ARG A 127 -37.72 -21.56 12.37
C ARG A 127 -38.87 -22.51 12.05
N ASN A 128 -38.69 -23.82 12.29
CA ASN A 128 -39.75 -24.81 12.05
C ASN A 128 -40.96 -24.61 12.98
N THR A 129 -40.74 -24.16 14.21
CA THR A 129 -41.81 -23.79 15.15
C THR A 129 -42.59 -22.57 14.63
N CYS A 130 -41.90 -21.55 14.12
CA CYS A 130 -42.54 -20.38 13.51
C CYS A 130 -43.39 -20.76 12.28
N ALA A 131 -42.86 -21.61 11.40
CA ALA A 131 -43.52 -22.00 10.14
C ALA A 131 -44.75 -22.91 10.36
N HIS A 132 -44.69 -23.84 11.32
CA HIS A 132 -45.77 -24.80 11.58
C HIS A 132 -46.73 -24.37 12.69
N ALA A 133 -46.61 -23.14 13.20
CA ALA A 133 -47.46 -22.58 14.25
C ALA A 133 -47.65 -23.51 15.46
N LYS A 134 -46.58 -24.22 15.87
CA LYS A 134 -46.60 -25.09 17.07
C LYS A 134 -46.88 -24.25 18.33
N ASP A 135 -47.37 -24.89 19.39
CA ASP A 135 -47.84 -24.27 20.65
C ASP A 135 -46.81 -23.44 21.44
N SER A 136 -45.58 -23.30 20.95
CA SER A 136 -44.55 -22.48 21.58
C SER A 136 -44.73 -21.00 21.25
N ILE A 137 -44.64 -20.16 22.29
CA ILE A 137 -44.65 -18.70 22.16
C ILE A 137 -43.29 -18.27 21.61
N ILE A 138 -43.32 -17.45 20.55
CA ILE A 138 -42.14 -16.77 20.03
C ILE A 138 -42.21 -15.30 20.42
N ASN A 139 -41.20 -14.80 21.12
CA ASN A 139 -41.14 -13.44 21.64
C ASN A 139 -39.96 -12.65 21.08
N HIS A 140 -39.85 -11.37 21.46
CA HIS A 140 -38.79 -10.48 21.00
C HIS A 140 -37.39 -11.02 21.35
N SER A 141 -37.21 -11.64 22.51
CA SER A 141 -35.90 -12.10 22.99
C SER A 141 -35.28 -13.14 22.06
N GLN A 142 -36.07 -14.06 21.50
CA GLN A 142 -35.57 -15.06 20.53
C GLN A 142 -35.15 -14.44 19.20
N VAL A 143 -35.81 -13.36 18.78
CA VAL A 143 -35.41 -12.62 17.57
C VAL A 143 -34.09 -11.90 17.81
N GLU A 144 -33.95 -11.23 18.95
CA GLU A 144 -32.73 -10.50 19.32
C GLU A 144 -31.54 -11.43 19.57
N GLU A 145 -31.78 -12.61 20.17
CA GLU A 145 -30.75 -13.63 20.36
C GLU A 145 -30.23 -14.14 19.01
N PHE A 146 -31.14 -14.40 18.06
CA PHE A 146 -30.75 -14.78 16.71
C PHE A 146 -30.01 -13.65 15.97
N TRP A 147 -30.47 -12.40 16.10
CA TRP A 147 -29.75 -11.26 15.54
C TRP A 147 -28.34 -11.13 16.12
N SER A 148 -28.17 -11.33 17.43
CA SER A 148 -26.87 -11.35 18.09
C SER A 148 -25.99 -12.48 17.54
N PHE A 149 -26.56 -13.66 17.30
CA PHE A 149 -25.87 -14.77 16.64
C PHE A 149 -25.41 -14.39 15.23
N VAL A 150 -26.29 -13.82 14.39
CA VAL A 150 -25.95 -13.38 13.03
C VAL A 150 -24.84 -12.32 13.06
N GLN A 151 -24.95 -11.32 13.93
CA GLN A 151 -23.95 -10.26 14.09
C GLN A 151 -22.58 -10.82 14.48
N SER A 152 -22.56 -11.84 15.33
CA SER A 152 -21.34 -12.43 15.88
C SER A 152 -20.68 -13.47 14.96
N HIS A 153 -21.43 -14.04 14.02
CA HIS A 153 -20.99 -15.23 13.29
C HIS A 153 -21.10 -15.15 11.77
N LEU A 154 -21.88 -14.23 11.19
CA LEU A 154 -22.09 -14.19 9.73
C LEU A 154 -20.76 -14.13 8.96
N SER A 155 -19.80 -13.29 9.35
CA SER A 155 -18.49 -13.19 8.70
C SER A 155 -17.62 -14.45 8.81
N LYS A 156 -17.91 -15.36 9.76
CA LYS A 156 -17.14 -16.59 9.97
C LYS A 156 -17.49 -17.71 8.99
N PHE A 157 -18.63 -17.61 8.29
CA PHE A 157 -19.06 -18.57 7.26
C PHE A 157 -18.33 -18.33 5.94
N ILE A 158 -17.06 -18.75 5.90
CA ILE A 158 -16.16 -18.62 4.74
C ILE A 158 -16.01 -19.97 4.05
N VAL A 159 -16.09 -19.98 2.73
CA VAL A 159 -16.01 -21.22 1.96
C VAL A 159 -14.55 -21.69 1.86
N ASN A 160 -14.31 -22.93 2.29
CA ASN A 160 -12.99 -23.55 2.32
C ASN A 160 -12.38 -23.63 0.92
N GLY A 161 -11.13 -23.21 0.73
CA GLY A 161 -10.50 -23.13 -0.59
C GLY A 161 -10.75 -21.81 -1.35
N GLY A 162 -11.50 -20.88 -0.77
CA GLY A 162 -11.68 -19.53 -1.32
C GLY A 162 -10.36 -18.79 -1.53
N LYS A 163 -9.43 -18.88 -0.56
CA LYS A 163 -8.08 -18.31 -0.64
C LYS A 163 -7.31 -18.79 -1.88
N GLN A 164 -7.08 -20.10 -1.99
CA GLN A 164 -6.29 -20.69 -3.08
C GLN A 164 -6.88 -20.37 -4.45
N TRP A 165 -8.21 -20.44 -4.56
CA TRP A 165 -8.87 -20.09 -5.80
C TRP A 165 -8.70 -18.60 -6.15
N LEU A 166 -8.76 -17.69 -5.18
CA LEU A 166 -8.53 -16.27 -5.44
C LEU A 166 -7.11 -16.04 -5.98
N LEU A 167 -6.11 -16.70 -5.39
CA LEU A 167 -4.72 -16.67 -5.88
C LEU A 167 -4.62 -17.18 -7.32
N GLU A 168 -5.24 -18.33 -7.63
CA GLU A 168 -5.30 -18.85 -9.00
C GLU A 168 -6.02 -17.90 -9.99
N GLN A 169 -7.05 -17.16 -9.53
CA GLN A 169 -7.72 -16.17 -10.36
C GLN A 169 -6.87 -14.94 -10.60
N ILE A 170 -6.09 -14.53 -9.59
CA ILE A 170 -5.10 -13.47 -9.72
C ILE A 170 -4.06 -13.89 -10.78
N ASP A 171 -3.45 -15.06 -10.66
CA ASP A 171 -2.47 -15.56 -11.63
C ASP A 171 -3.02 -15.58 -13.06
N LYS A 172 -4.22 -16.16 -13.23
CA LYS A 172 -4.89 -16.21 -14.54
C LYS A 172 -5.26 -14.84 -15.08
N HIS A 173 -5.54 -13.87 -14.21
CA HIS A 173 -5.88 -12.53 -14.66
C HIS A 173 -4.65 -11.81 -15.23
N PHE A 174 -3.53 -11.88 -14.51
CA PHE A 174 -2.32 -11.15 -14.86
C PHE A 174 -1.43 -11.90 -15.86
N ASP A 175 -1.75 -13.16 -16.20
CA ASP A 175 -1.13 -13.89 -17.31
C ASP A 175 -1.75 -13.50 -18.67
N PRO A 176 -0.95 -12.90 -19.59
CA PRO A 176 -1.41 -12.50 -20.93
C PRO A 176 -1.95 -13.64 -21.80
N LYS A 177 -1.67 -14.90 -21.46
CA LYS A 177 -2.19 -16.07 -22.18
C LYS A 177 -3.69 -16.27 -21.98
N TYR A 178 -4.20 -15.91 -20.80
CA TYR A 178 -5.59 -16.17 -20.41
C TYR A 178 -6.46 -14.93 -20.48
N LYS A 179 -5.90 -13.74 -20.24
CA LYS A 179 -6.66 -12.49 -20.25
C LYS A 179 -5.94 -11.39 -21.02
N LYS A 180 -6.73 -10.49 -21.60
CA LYS A 180 -6.17 -9.31 -22.29
C LYS A 180 -5.46 -8.42 -21.27
N PRO A 181 -4.25 -7.92 -21.58
CA PRO A 181 -3.59 -6.91 -20.75
C PRO A 181 -4.53 -5.73 -20.46
N ASN A 182 -4.42 -5.15 -19.27
CA ASN A 182 -5.24 -4.02 -18.80
C ASN A 182 -6.75 -4.30 -18.67
N SER A 183 -7.15 -5.56 -18.53
CA SER A 183 -8.54 -5.89 -18.18
C SER A 183 -8.89 -5.42 -16.76
N ALA A 184 -10.15 -5.07 -16.52
CA ALA A 184 -10.65 -4.67 -15.20
C ALA A 184 -10.58 -5.82 -14.18
N PHE A 185 -10.00 -5.56 -13.01
CA PHE A 185 -9.72 -6.52 -11.92
C PHE A 185 -10.49 -6.28 -10.62
N ASP A 186 -11.41 -5.32 -10.58
CA ASP A 186 -12.16 -4.91 -9.39
C ASP A 186 -12.85 -6.10 -8.70
N TYR A 187 -13.40 -7.02 -9.53
CA TYR A 187 -14.04 -8.25 -9.07
C TYR A 187 -13.14 -9.20 -8.26
N LEU A 188 -11.82 -9.07 -8.33
CA LEU A 188 -10.88 -9.85 -7.51
C LEU A 188 -10.78 -9.25 -6.12
N ILE A 189 -10.69 -7.92 -6.03
CA ILE A 189 -10.58 -7.18 -4.77
C ILE A 189 -11.88 -7.31 -3.97
N GLU A 190 -13.04 -7.17 -4.61
CA GLU A 190 -14.37 -7.36 -4.01
C GLU A 190 -14.56 -8.75 -3.37
N LYS A 191 -13.79 -9.76 -3.81
CA LYS A 191 -13.91 -11.13 -3.29
C LYS A 191 -13.07 -11.37 -2.05
N ILE A 192 -12.03 -10.56 -1.79
CA ILE A 192 -11.13 -10.71 -0.64
C ILE A 192 -11.90 -10.93 0.68
N PRO A 193 -12.84 -10.06 1.09
CA PRO A 193 -13.53 -10.21 2.39
C PRO A 193 -14.45 -11.43 2.47
N ASN A 194 -14.78 -12.03 1.31
CA ASN A 194 -15.70 -13.15 1.21
C ASN A 194 -15.01 -14.52 1.18
N VAL A 195 -13.71 -14.55 0.92
CA VAL A 195 -12.96 -15.80 0.69
C VAL A 195 -11.90 -16.10 1.75
N VAL A 196 -11.60 -15.13 2.62
CA VAL A 196 -10.63 -15.25 3.71
C VAL A 196 -11.16 -14.51 4.95
N ARG A 197 -10.84 -15.00 6.16
CA ARG A 197 -11.25 -14.33 7.41
C ARG A 197 -10.56 -12.98 7.51
N SER A 198 -11.22 -11.97 8.08
CA SER A 198 -10.61 -10.63 8.24
C SER A 198 -9.21 -10.67 8.87
N SER A 199 -8.98 -11.54 9.85
CA SER A 199 -7.67 -11.72 10.51
C SER A 199 -6.58 -12.34 9.63
N GLU A 200 -6.96 -13.06 8.57
CA GLU A 200 -6.07 -13.76 7.65
C GLU A 200 -5.84 -12.95 6.36
N ILE A 201 -6.52 -11.81 6.17
CA ILE A 201 -6.32 -10.92 5.01
C ILE A 201 -4.88 -10.38 4.94
N PRO A 202 -4.22 -9.94 6.03
CA PRO A 202 -2.84 -9.45 5.95
C PRO A 202 -1.86 -10.51 5.42
N GLU A 203 -2.04 -11.78 5.84
CA GLU A 203 -1.24 -12.90 5.35
C GLU A 203 -1.51 -13.18 3.87
N LEU A 204 -2.78 -13.11 3.44
CA LEU A 204 -3.14 -13.20 2.02
C LEU A 204 -2.47 -12.08 1.20
N LEU A 205 -2.51 -10.83 1.66
CA LEU A 205 -1.89 -9.70 0.95
C LEU A 205 -0.37 -9.88 0.86
N THR A 206 0.26 -10.40 1.91
CA THR A 206 1.68 -10.75 1.91
C THR A 206 2.02 -11.80 0.86
N GLU A 207 1.20 -12.85 0.75
CA GLU A 207 1.37 -13.92 -0.25
C GLU A 207 1.14 -13.39 -1.67
N ILE A 208 0.10 -12.59 -1.89
CA ILE A 208 -0.14 -11.91 -3.17
C ILE A 208 1.09 -11.09 -3.55
N TYR A 209 1.63 -10.31 -2.64
CA TYR A 209 2.80 -9.47 -2.88
C TYR A 209 4.05 -10.26 -3.26
N LYS A 210 4.36 -11.31 -2.49
CA LYS A 210 5.61 -12.06 -2.64
C LYS A 210 5.58 -13.06 -3.80
N GLU A 211 4.43 -13.60 -4.14
CA GLU A 211 4.33 -14.75 -5.05
C GLU A 211 3.55 -14.47 -6.35
N HIS A 212 2.74 -13.41 -6.40
CA HIS A 212 1.77 -13.21 -7.49
C HIS A 212 1.84 -11.83 -8.18
N ILE A 213 1.72 -10.76 -7.41
CA ILE A 213 1.68 -9.36 -7.88
C ILE A 213 2.64 -8.53 -7.04
N ASP A 214 3.85 -8.35 -7.54
CA ASP A 214 4.82 -7.39 -7.02
C ASP A 214 4.50 -5.96 -7.46
N LEU A 215 5.17 -4.99 -6.84
CA LEU A 215 5.24 -3.63 -7.36
C LEU A 215 6.27 -3.57 -8.49
N THR A 216 6.01 -2.70 -9.47
CA THR A 216 6.88 -2.51 -10.63
C THR A 216 7.34 -1.06 -10.75
N PHE A 217 8.45 -0.82 -11.45
CA PHE A 217 8.98 0.53 -11.69
C PHE A 217 8.18 1.39 -12.69
N ASP A 218 7.05 0.88 -13.18
CA ASP A 218 6.15 1.61 -14.07
C ASP A 218 4.87 1.96 -13.32
N ASP A 219 4.68 3.26 -13.05
CA ASP A 219 3.56 3.80 -12.27
C ASP A 219 2.19 3.43 -12.88
N ASP A 220 2.08 3.33 -14.20
CA ASP A 220 0.82 2.97 -14.88
C ASP A 220 0.68 1.47 -15.12
N HIS A 221 1.63 0.68 -14.62
CA HIS A 221 1.57 -0.76 -14.76
C HIS A 221 0.34 -1.30 -14.00
N ILE A 222 -0.34 -2.25 -14.62
CA ILE A 222 -1.58 -2.84 -14.09
C ILE A 222 -1.40 -3.41 -12.67
N LYS A 223 -0.20 -3.90 -12.33
CA LYS A 223 0.14 -4.40 -10.99
C LYS A 223 0.14 -3.29 -9.93
N ASN A 224 0.72 -2.12 -10.25
CA ASN A 224 0.69 -0.97 -9.34
C ASN A 224 -0.75 -0.46 -9.19
N ARG A 225 -1.54 -0.44 -10.27
CA ARG A 225 -2.96 -0.11 -10.18
C ARG A 225 -3.75 -1.08 -9.29
N PHE A 226 -3.44 -2.37 -9.33
CA PHE A 226 -4.06 -3.36 -8.43
C PHE A 226 -3.82 -3.01 -6.96
N TRP A 227 -2.58 -2.71 -6.60
CA TRP A 227 -2.24 -2.30 -5.24
C TRP A 227 -2.87 -0.96 -4.85
N LYS A 228 -2.94 -0.01 -5.78
CA LYS A 228 -3.61 1.28 -5.56
C LYS A 228 -5.11 1.13 -5.27
N GLU A 229 -5.79 0.22 -5.96
CA GLU A 229 -7.20 -0.06 -5.71
C GLU A 229 -7.42 -0.76 -4.36
N ILE A 230 -6.52 -1.65 -3.94
CA ILE A 230 -6.56 -2.22 -2.56
C ILE A 230 -6.35 -1.11 -1.53
N PHE A 231 -5.38 -0.21 -1.75
CA PHE A 231 -5.12 0.94 -0.88
C PHE A 231 -6.39 1.80 -0.70
N ASN A 232 -7.14 2.02 -1.78
CA ASN A 232 -8.35 2.85 -1.78
C ASN A 232 -9.66 2.07 -1.53
N CYS A 233 -9.57 0.82 -1.09
CA CYS A 233 -10.75 -0.03 -0.89
C CYS A 233 -11.68 0.55 0.19
N THR A 234 -12.99 0.56 -0.09
CA THR A 234 -14.01 1.03 0.87
C THR A 234 -14.37 -0.01 1.94
N ASP A 235 -13.97 -1.28 1.76
CA ASP A 235 -14.18 -2.30 2.78
C ASP A 235 -13.18 -2.09 3.93
N GLN A 236 -13.71 -1.81 5.11
CA GLN A 236 -12.91 -1.50 6.30
C GLN A 236 -11.97 -2.65 6.69
N ASN A 237 -12.38 -3.91 6.53
CA ASN A 237 -11.52 -5.05 6.87
C ASN A 237 -10.32 -5.14 5.92
N VAL A 238 -10.55 -4.91 4.62
CA VAL A 238 -9.48 -4.92 3.62
C VAL A 238 -8.54 -3.74 3.85
N TYR A 239 -9.09 -2.55 4.11
CA TYR A 239 -8.32 -1.34 4.40
C TYR A 239 -7.41 -1.51 5.63
N GLU A 240 -7.96 -1.96 6.77
CA GLU A 240 -7.19 -2.19 8.01
C GLU A 240 -6.14 -3.31 7.83
N ALA A 241 -6.50 -4.36 7.10
CA ALA A 241 -5.58 -5.45 6.80
C ALA A 241 -4.44 -5.00 5.89
N PHE A 242 -4.73 -4.14 4.91
CA PHE A 242 -3.71 -3.55 4.04
C PHE A 242 -2.75 -2.67 4.82
N HIS A 243 -3.25 -1.83 5.75
CA HIS A 243 -2.39 -1.05 6.64
C HIS A 243 -1.47 -1.97 7.45
N THR A 244 -2.01 -3.04 8.04
CA THR A 244 -1.23 -4.05 8.79
C THR A 244 -0.15 -4.70 7.93
N PHE A 245 -0.49 -5.05 6.68
CA PHE A 245 0.43 -5.64 5.71
C PHE A 245 1.56 -4.67 5.32
N VAL A 246 1.24 -3.43 4.94
CA VAL A 246 2.25 -2.45 4.49
C VAL A 246 3.22 -2.09 5.62
N THR A 247 2.75 -2.07 6.87
CA THR A 247 3.61 -1.80 8.03
C THR A 247 4.31 -3.03 8.60
N SER A 248 4.12 -4.22 8.01
CA SER A 248 4.65 -5.47 8.56
C SER A 248 6.18 -5.60 8.42
N GLU A 249 6.76 -5.06 7.35
CA GLU A 249 8.19 -5.09 7.07
C GLU A 249 8.65 -3.74 6.52
N HIS A 250 9.80 -3.23 6.96
CA HIS A 250 10.30 -1.94 6.52
C HIS A 250 10.59 -1.86 5.01
N ILE A 251 10.95 -3.00 4.38
CA ILE A 251 11.20 -3.08 2.95
C ILE A 251 9.88 -2.89 2.19
N ILE A 252 8.85 -3.65 2.55
CA ILE A 252 7.49 -3.53 1.98
C ILE A 252 7.00 -2.09 2.15
N PHE A 253 7.12 -1.52 3.35
CA PHE A 253 6.75 -0.12 3.58
C PHE A 253 7.45 0.84 2.61
N SER A 254 8.77 0.67 2.43
CA SER A 254 9.56 1.53 1.54
C SER A 254 9.10 1.42 0.09
N GLU A 255 8.90 0.21 -0.43
CA GLU A 255 8.47 -0.04 -1.81
C GLU A 255 7.08 0.56 -2.08
N PHE A 256 6.15 0.44 -1.12
CA PHE A 256 4.83 1.05 -1.23
C PHE A 256 4.87 2.58 -1.14
N MET A 257 5.72 3.15 -0.28
CA MET A 257 5.89 4.61 -0.21
C MET A 257 6.59 5.16 -1.45
N GLU A 258 7.43 4.34 -2.10
CA GLU A 258 8.04 4.67 -3.38
C GLU A 258 7.00 4.75 -4.50
N ALA A 259 6.11 3.74 -4.57
CA ALA A 259 5.06 3.66 -5.59
C ALA A 259 3.88 4.62 -5.34
N PHE A 260 3.58 4.93 -4.07
CA PHE A 260 2.43 5.76 -3.67
C PHE A 260 2.83 6.84 -2.65
N PRO A 261 3.72 7.77 -3.01
CA PRO A 261 4.28 8.76 -2.07
C PRO A 261 3.22 9.70 -1.48
N GLU A 262 2.08 9.89 -2.16
CA GLU A 262 0.96 10.69 -1.67
C GLU A 262 0.29 10.09 -0.42
N LYS A 263 0.57 8.81 -0.12
CA LYS A 263 -0.04 8.08 1.00
C LYS A 263 0.79 8.08 2.27
N LEU A 264 2.02 8.62 2.24
CA LEU A 264 2.94 8.62 3.38
C LEU A 264 2.30 9.14 4.67
N MET A 265 1.55 10.24 4.57
CA MET A 265 0.94 10.90 5.73
C MET A 265 -0.15 10.06 6.41
N MET A 266 -0.64 9.00 5.78
CA MET A 266 -1.59 8.09 6.42
C MET A 266 -0.96 7.27 7.55
N PHE A 267 0.37 7.19 7.58
CA PHE A 267 1.12 6.43 8.59
C PHE A 267 1.79 7.33 9.65
N SER A 268 1.49 8.64 9.65
CA SER A 268 2.17 9.60 10.53
C SER A 268 1.92 9.36 12.02
N GLU A 269 0.83 8.67 12.39
CA GLU A 269 0.54 8.31 13.77
C GLU A 269 1.49 7.21 14.31
N ASN A 270 2.16 6.46 13.44
CA ASN A 270 3.15 5.47 13.83
C ASN A 270 4.55 6.10 13.92
N GLU A 271 4.84 6.74 15.05
CA GLU A 271 6.10 7.49 15.27
C GLU A 271 7.35 6.63 15.07
N GLU A 272 7.34 5.37 15.54
CA GLU A 272 8.49 4.46 15.41
C GLU A 272 8.78 4.11 13.94
N LEU A 273 7.73 3.75 13.19
CA LEU A 273 7.85 3.47 11.76
C LEU A 273 8.36 4.68 10.98
N MET A 274 7.77 5.86 11.24
CA MET A 274 8.17 7.08 10.56
C MET A 274 9.60 7.47 10.90
N ARG A 275 9.99 7.35 12.19
CA ARG A 275 11.36 7.61 12.65
C ARG A 275 12.37 6.70 11.96
N TYR A 276 12.08 5.41 11.90
CA TYR A 276 12.93 4.46 11.16
C TYR A 276 12.99 4.81 9.67
N PHE A 277 11.84 5.18 9.08
CA PHE A 277 11.75 5.49 7.67
C PHE A 277 12.67 6.65 7.26
N TRP A 278 12.56 7.80 7.93
CA TRP A 278 13.34 8.98 7.54
C TRP A 278 14.81 8.91 8.02
N HIS A 279 15.15 8.12 9.03
CA HIS A 279 16.57 7.89 9.38
C HIS A 279 17.26 6.90 8.45
N HIS A 280 16.55 5.85 8.02
CA HIS A 280 17.13 4.68 7.38
C HIS A 280 16.50 4.37 6.01
N SER A 281 15.24 3.90 5.99
CA SER A 281 14.61 3.37 4.77
C SER A 281 14.64 4.33 3.58
N LEU A 282 14.38 5.62 3.80
CA LEU A 282 14.39 6.63 2.75
C LEU A 282 15.75 6.67 2.02
N PHE A 283 16.85 6.39 2.71
CA PHE A 283 18.20 6.51 2.15
C PHE A 283 18.78 5.22 1.58
N GLU A 284 18.26 4.07 2.01
CA GLU A 284 18.77 2.73 1.67
C GLU A 284 17.83 1.97 0.71
N ASN A 285 16.51 2.17 0.82
CA ASN A 285 15.51 1.37 0.11
C ASN A 285 14.77 2.15 -0.99
N ILE A 286 14.91 3.47 -1.06
CA ILE A 286 14.27 4.33 -2.06
C ILE A 286 15.30 4.73 -3.11
N GLY A 287 14.95 4.61 -4.40
CA GLY A 287 15.84 5.02 -5.49
C GLY A 287 15.51 4.45 -6.87
N ASN A 288 14.45 3.67 -6.98
CA ASN A 288 13.93 3.16 -8.24
C ASN A 288 13.15 4.23 -9.02
N PHE A 289 12.49 5.16 -8.33
CA PHE A 289 11.78 6.30 -8.94
C PHE A 289 12.47 7.62 -8.54
N LEU A 290 13.24 8.22 -9.45
CA LEU A 290 14.13 9.35 -9.12
C LEU A 290 13.42 10.54 -8.44
N ASP A 291 12.18 10.86 -8.84
CA ASP A 291 11.43 11.99 -8.27
C ASP A 291 10.78 11.68 -6.92
N CYS A 292 10.48 10.40 -6.63
CA CYS A 292 9.74 10.03 -5.42
C CYS A 292 10.54 10.34 -4.15
N PHE A 293 11.87 10.18 -4.19
CA PHE A 293 12.75 10.43 -3.05
C PHE A 293 12.59 11.87 -2.56
N TRP A 294 12.63 12.82 -3.50
CA TRP A 294 12.48 14.23 -3.19
C TRP A 294 11.06 14.57 -2.74
N ILE A 295 10.04 13.92 -3.32
CA ILE A 295 8.64 14.09 -2.88
C ILE A 295 8.49 13.63 -1.42
N LEU A 296 8.95 12.43 -1.08
CA LEU A 296 8.89 11.87 0.27
C LEU A 296 9.65 12.74 1.28
N ALA A 297 10.87 13.15 0.96
CA ALA A 297 11.67 14.05 1.79
C ALA A 297 10.97 15.40 2.02
N THR A 298 10.34 15.95 0.98
CA THR A 298 9.57 17.20 1.07
C THR A 298 8.37 17.02 1.99
N THR A 299 7.61 15.93 1.81
CA THR A 299 6.41 15.61 2.60
C THR A 299 6.73 15.53 4.09
N LEU A 300 7.85 14.89 4.46
CA LEU A 300 8.29 14.77 5.86
C LEU A 300 8.53 16.12 6.53
N ILE A 301 9.12 17.08 5.80
CA ILE A 301 9.42 18.42 6.31
C ILE A 301 8.16 19.28 6.32
N GLU A 302 7.42 19.34 5.21
CA GLU A 302 6.23 20.21 5.08
C GLU A 302 5.10 19.83 6.06
N ASN A 303 5.02 18.57 6.47
CA ASN A 303 3.99 18.08 7.41
C ASN A 303 4.49 17.94 8.86
N GLU A 304 5.66 18.51 9.20
CA GLU A 304 6.18 18.51 10.57
C GLU A 304 6.30 17.11 11.19
N VAL A 305 6.64 16.11 10.37
CA VAL A 305 6.93 14.74 10.86
C VAL A 305 8.24 14.72 11.64
N ILE A 306 9.23 15.48 11.15
CA ILE A 306 10.46 15.77 11.88
C ILE A 306 10.23 17.12 12.56
N GLN A 307 10.03 17.15 13.87
CA GLN A 307 9.64 18.38 14.59
C GLN A 307 10.86 19.15 15.13
N ASP A 308 11.91 18.43 15.52
CA ASP A 308 13.12 19.04 16.07
C ASP A 308 13.93 19.73 14.96
N GLU A 309 14.28 20.99 15.18
CA GLU A 309 14.97 21.82 14.18
C GLU A 309 16.43 21.37 13.92
N GLU A 310 17.07 20.75 14.91
CA GLU A 310 18.41 20.17 14.75
C GLU A 310 18.32 18.86 13.96
N GLU A 311 17.34 18.00 14.26
CA GLU A 311 17.07 16.79 13.47
C GLU A 311 16.68 17.13 12.02
N LYS A 312 15.87 18.18 11.79
CA LYS A 312 15.57 18.68 10.43
C LYS A 312 16.83 19.08 9.68
N ARG A 313 17.73 19.81 10.33
CA ARG A 313 19.00 20.24 9.75
C ARG A 313 19.86 19.04 9.37
N ASP A 314 20.05 18.10 10.30
CA ASP A 314 20.85 16.88 10.07
C ASP A 314 20.26 16.04 8.93
N PHE A 315 18.93 15.88 8.91
CA PHE A 315 18.22 15.20 7.84
C PHE A 315 18.46 15.86 6.49
N VAL A 316 18.29 17.18 6.40
CA VAL A 316 18.47 17.94 5.16
C VAL A 316 19.92 17.93 4.68
N GLN A 317 20.89 18.02 5.59
CA GLN A 317 22.30 17.88 5.25
C GLN A 317 22.59 16.48 4.68
N LYS A 318 21.96 15.43 5.23
CA LYS A 318 22.06 14.07 4.68
C LYS A 318 21.45 13.98 3.28
N LEU A 319 20.31 14.63 3.01
CA LEU A 319 19.72 14.70 1.65
C LEU A 319 20.69 15.26 0.61
N ALA A 320 21.48 16.28 0.97
CA ALA A 320 22.44 16.91 0.06
C ALA A 320 23.50 15.93 -0.50
N THR A 321 23.77 14.84 0.22
CA THR A 321 24.68 13.79 -0.25
C THR A 321 24.12 12.98 -1.43
N LYS A 322 22.79 12.99 -1.63
CA LYS A 322 22.07 12.15 -2.59
C LYS A 322 21.76 12.82 -3.94
N ILE A 323 22.12 14.09 -4.14
CA ILE A 323 21.84 14.86 -5.38
C ILE A 323 22.47 14.22 -6.64
N HIS A 324 23.63 13.57 -6.50
CA HIS A 324 24.27 12.90 -7.63
C HIS A 324 23.61 11.56 -7.99
N PRO A 325 23.36 10.62 -7.05
CA PRO A 325 22.72 9.34 -7.38
C PRO A 325 21.22 9.41 -7.67
N LEU A 326 20.46 10.34 -7.07
CA LEU A 326 18.98 10.35 -7.10
C LEU A 326 18.39 11.54 -7.87
N GLY A 327 19.19 12.18 -8.72
CA GLY A 327 18.76 13.39 -9.42
C GLY A 327 18.67 14.62 -8.52
N ILE A 328 18.17 15.72 -9.07
CA ILE A 328 18.21 17.04 -8.45
C ILE A 328 16.81 17.44 -7.97
N PRO A 329 16.65 17.95 -6.74
CA PRO A 329 15.38 18.51 -6.29
C PRO A 329 14.96 19.71 -7.16
N ASN A 330 13.65 19.91 -7.33
CA ASN A 330 13.14 21.07 -8.06
C ASN A 330 13.31 22.38 -7.26
N ASP A 331 13.13 23.53 -7.91
CA ASP A 331 13.38 24.83 -7.28
C ASP A 331 12.53 25.11 -6.02
N LYS A 332 11.31 24.55 -5.93
CA LYS A 332 10.49 24.69 -4.70
C LYS A 332 11.12 23.88 -3.56
N GLN A 333 11.52 22.65 -3.83
CA GLN A 333 12.16 21.75 -2.87
C GLN A 333 13.50 22.31 -2.39
N ILE A 334 14.32 22.83 -3.32
CA ILE A 334 15.59 23.48 -2.97
C ILE A 334 15.37 24.65 -2.01
N ARG A 335 14.41 25.52 -2.27
CA ARG A 335 14.11 26.66 -1.39
C ARG A 335 13.66 26.23 0.01
N LEU A 336 12.98 25.09 0.12
CA LEU A 336 12.60 24.53 1.40
C LEU A 336 13.83 23.98 2.13
N PHE A 337 14.59 23.10 1.48
CA PHE A 337 15.75 22.46 2.09
C PHE A 337 16.84 23.47 2.45
N ASP A 338 17.01 24.54 1.67
CA ASP A 338 18.01 25.55 1.95
C ASP A 338 17.79 26.31 3.27
N GLN A 339 16.55 26.39 3.75
CA GLN A 339 16.23 26.97 5.07
C GLN A 339 16.90 26.18 6.22
N TYR A 340 17.21 24.92 5.96
CA TYR A 340 17.81 23.98 6.91
C TYR A 340 19.24 23.58 6.52
N GLY A 341 19.93 24.38 5.71
CA GLY A 341 21.36 24.20 5.46
C GLY A 341 21.73 23.16 4.40
N PHE A 342 20.84 22.89 3.43
CA PHE A 342 21.08 21.92 2.35
C PHE A 342 22.42 22.10 1.61
N PHE A 343 22.87 23.34 1.40
CA PHE A 343 24.12 23.61 0.70
C PHE A 343 25.37 23.60 1.59
N GLU A 344 25.26 23.43 2.91
CA GLU A 344 26.42 23.40 3.81
C GLU A 344 27.35 22.21 3.51
N PRO A 345 26.85 20.96 3.37
CA PRO A 345 27.70 19.83 3.00
C PRO A 345 28.25 19.97 1.59
N VAL A 346 27.48 20.55 0.67
CA VAL A 346 27.92 20.80 -0.71
C VAL A 346 29.07 21.82 -0.74
N LYS A 347 28.96 22.90 0.05
CA LYS A 347 30.01 23.91 0.21
C LYS A 347 31.30 23.29 0.75
N SER A 348 31.20 22.34 1.68
CA SER A 348 32.37 21.68 2.27
C SER A 348 33.26 20.97 1.24
N HIS A 349 32.74 20.61 0.06
CA HIS A 349 33.54 20.04 -1.02
C HIS A 349 34.58 21.00 -1.58
N PHE A 350 34.38 22.32 -1.50
CA PHE A 350 35.39 23.29 -1.88
C PHE A 350 36.65 23.20 -1.00
N ASN A 351 36.49 22.88 0.28
CA ASN A 351 37.63 22.74 1.19
C ASN A 351 38.57 21.61 0.75
N SER A 352 38.04 20.57 0.12
CA SER A 352 38.84 19.47 -0.42
C SER A 352 39.79 19.90 -1.57
N LEU A 353 39.53 21.04 -2.21
CA LEU A 353 40.34 21.56 -3.31
C LEU A 353 41.66 22.16 -2.82
N THR A 354 41.75 22.52 -1.55
CA THR A 354 42.96 23.10 -0.94
C THR A 354 43.96 22.04 -0.47
N VAL A 355 43.59 20.75 -0.52
CA VAL A 355 44.45 19.64 -0.11
C VAL A 355 45.64 19.50 -1.06
N GLN A 356 46.85 19.62 -0.50
CA GLN A 356 48.10 19.55 -1.25
C GLN A 356 48.16 18.28 -2.11
N TYR A 357 48.51 18.44 -3.39
CA TYR A 357 48.62 17.39 -4.41
C TYR A 357 47.32 16.64 -4.78
N ARG A 358 46.16 16.95 -4.18
CA ARG A 358 44.88 16.29 -4.51
C ARG A 358 43.79 17.23 -5.02
N GLY A 359 44.02 18.55 -4.99
CA GLY A 359 43.05 19.55 -5.45
C GLY A 359 42.54 19.28 -6.87
N TYR A 360 43.41 18.82 -7.77
CA TYR A 360 43.06 18.48 -9.15
C TYR A 360 42.04 17.33 -9.25
N ASP A 361 42.33 16.21 -8.57
CA ASP A 361 41.47 15.01 -8.59
C ASP A 361 40.16 15.26 -7.84
N ASN A 362 40.22 16.01 -6.73
CA ASN A 362 39.07 16.39 -5.93
C ASN A 362 38.13 17.32 -6.73
N ALA A 363 38.66 18.30 -7.45
CA ALA A 363 37.86 19.17 -8.32
C ALA A 363 37.09 18.35 -9.36
N ASN A 364 37.78 17.44 -10.05
CA ASN A 364 37.16 16.63 -11.09
C ASN A 364 36.13 15.65 -10.56
N SER A 365 36.43 14.94 -9.47
CA SER A 365 35.52 13.97 -8.86
C SER A 365 34.29 14.61 -8.21
N LYS A 366 34.40 15.86 -7.74
CA LYS A 366 33.30 16.62 -7.12
C LYS A 366 32.67 17.69 -8.03
N SER A 367 33.08 17.74 -9.30
CA SER A 367 32.64 18.72 -10.30
C SER A 367 31.13 19.02 -10.27
N PHE A 368 30.31 17.98 -10.28
CA PHE A 368 28.85 18.10 -10.22
C PHE A 368 28.38 18.93 -9.01
N TYR A 369 28.84 18.59 -7.80
CA TYR A 369 28.46 19.30 -6.57
C TYR A 369 28.94 20.75 -6.57
N LEU A 370 30.15 21.00 -7.05
CA LEU A 370 30.75 22.33 -7.09
C LEU A 370 29.97 23.25 -8.05
N ILE A 371 29.69 22.79 -9.28
CA ILE A 371 28.90 23.55 -10.26
C ILE A 371 27.48 23.75 -9.76
N TYR A 372 26.88 22.71 -9.17
CA TYR A 372 25.54 22.79 -8.60
C TYR A 372 25.44 23.85 -7.48
N TYR A 373 26.44 23.93 -6.60
CA TYR A 373 26.51 24.99 -5.60
C TYR A 373 26.56 26.38 -6.24
N LEU A 374 27.43 26.58 -7.24
CA LEU A 374 27.59 27.88 -7.92
C LEU A 374 26.32 28.33 -8.65
N LYS A 375 25.49 27.39 -9.10
CA LYS A 375 24.21 27.70 -9.75
C LYS A 375 23.17 28.30 -8.78
N TYR A 376 23.17 27.89 -7.52
CA TYR A 376 22.11 28.23 -6.57
C TYR A 376 22.56 29.16 -5.43
N LYS A 377 23.86 29.29 -5.19
CA LYS A 377 24.41 30.13 -4.13
C LYS A 377 25.25 31.28 -4.67
N ALA A 378 25.11 32.43 -4.01
CA ALA A 378 25.97 33.57 -4.27
C ALA A 378 27.43 33.24 -3.92
N LEU A 379 28.35 33.83 -4.69
CA LEU A 379 29.78 33.76 -4.39
C LEU A 379 30.08 34.47 -3.07
N ASP A 380 30.93 33.85 -2.26
CA ASP A 380 31.54 34.46 -1.09
C ASP A 380 33.07 34.52 -1.24
N SER A 381 33.73 35.25 -0.35
CA SER A 381 35.17 35.46 -0.39
C SER A 381 35.98 34.18 -0.19
N GLU A 382 35.45 33.20 0.53
CA GLU A 382 36.10 31.90 0.77
C GLU A 382 36.15 31.08 -0.51
N ILE A 383 35.00 30.95 -1.20
CA ILE A 383 34.91 30.25 -2.48
C ILE A 383 35.80 30.91 -3.55
N VAL A 384 35.82 32.24 -3.61
CA VAL A 384 36.70 32.99 -4.52
C VAL A 384 38.17 32.69 -4.26
N LYS A 385 38.61 32.67 -2.99
CA LYS A 385 39.99 32.31 -2.61
C LYS A 385 40.34 30.89 -3.04
N ILE A 386 39.46 29.92 -2.79
CA ILE A 386 39.68 28.51 -3.11
C ILE A 386 39.80 28.33 -4.62
N LEU A 387 38.83 28.82 -5.39
CA LEU A 387 38.86 28.71 -6.85
C LEU A 387 40.09 29.40 -7.45
N ASN A 388 40.39 30.62 -7.01
CA ASN A 388 41.57 31.33 -7.50
C ASN A 388 42.88 30.59 -7.22
N SER A 389 43.01 29.98 -6.04
CA SER A 389 44.22 29.20 -5.69
C SER A 389 44.35 27.92 -6.53
N LEU A 390 43.24 27.23 -6.81
CA LEU A 390 43.22 26.04 -7.67
C LEU A 390 43.74 26.34 -9.08
N PHE A 391 43.24 27.41 -9.70
CA PHE A 391 43.66 27.79 -11.06
C PHE A 391 45.08 28.35 -11.10
N ARG A 392 45.52 29.07 -10.06
CA ARG A 392 46.93 29.50 -9.92
C ARG A 392 47.90 28.33 -9.80
N ALA A 393 47.47 27.20 -9.22
CA ALA A 393 48.27 25.99 -9.15
C ALA A 393 48.38 25.25 -10.50
N GLY A 394 47.86 25.83 -11.59
CA GLY A 394 47.94 25.27 -12.93
C GLY A 394 46.80 24.29 -13.24
N TYR A 395 45.59 24.49 -12.70
CA TYR A 395 44.41 23.72 -13.08
C TYR A 395 43.84 24.24 -14.42
N HIS A 396 43.87 23.43 -15.48
CA HIS A 396 43.59 23.87 -16.86
C HIS A 396 42.83 22.86 -17.74
N PHE A 397 42.45 21.70 -17.21
CA PHE A 397 41.67 20.70 -17.93
C PHE A 397 40.81 19.86 -16.97
N GLY A 398 39.92 19.02 -17.52
CA GLY A 398 39.09 18.08 -16.76
C GLY A 398 37.62 18.47 -16.64
N ARG A 399 36.85 17.61 -15.97
CA ARG A 399 35.39 17.74 -15.87
C ARG A 399 34.96 19.02 -15.16
N PHE A 400 35.65 19.43 -14.10
CA PHE A 400 35.30 20.67 -13.40
C PHE A 400 35.71 21.91 -14.19
N TYR A 401 36.87 21.90 -14.86
CA TYR A 401 37.27 22.99 -15.76
C TYR A 401 36.22 23.24 -16.84
N ASN A 402 35.82 22.18 -17.55
CA ASN A 402 34.82 22.29 -18.62
C ASN A 402 33.47 22.76 -18.08
N GLY A 403 32.99 22.15 -16.99
CA GLY A 403 31.71 22.53 -16.37
C GLY A 403 31.71 23.97 -15.83
N LEU A 404 32.84 24.47 -15.32
CA LEU A 404 32.96 25.86 -14.88
C LEU A 404 32.95 26.82 -16.07
N SER A 405 33.62 26.47 -17.18
CA SER A 405 33.58 27.25 -18.42
C SER A 405 32.16 27.37 -18.95
N GLU A 406 31.45 26.24 -19.11
CA GLU A 406 30.06 26.22 -19.56
C GLU A 406 29.13 27.02 -18.62
N PHE A 407 29.38 26.93 -17.31
CA PHE A 407 28.66 27.69 -16.32
C PHE A 407 28.90 29.20 -16.46
N ILE A 408 30.15 29.63 -16.67
CA ILE A 408 30.51 31.04 -16.88
C ILE A 408 29.85 31.58 -18.14
N ASP A 409 29.89 30.83 -19.24
CA ASP A 409 29.26 31.20 -20.51
C ASP A 409 27.75 31.40 -20.36
N SER A 410 27.11 30.56 -19.54
CA SER A 410 25.68 30.64 -19.24
C SER A 410 25.32 31.70 -18.19
N ASN A 411 26.29 32.23 -17.45
CA ASN A 411 26.10 33.15 -16.33
C ASN A 411 27.05 34.36 -16.46
N PRO A 412 26.73 35.35 -17.34
CA PRO A 412 27.64 36.43 -17.68
C PRO A 412 28.03 37.33 -16.49
N ASN A 413 27.24 37.33 -15.42
CA ASN A 413 27.52 38.08 -14.20
C ASN A 413 28.54 37.40 -13.27
N PHE A 414 28.87 36.12 -13.49
CA PHE A 414 29.78 35.38 -12.62
C PHE A 414 31.16 36.02 -12.55
N LEU A 415 31.83 36.25 -13.68
CA LEU A 415 33.17 36.84 -13.73
C LEU A 415 33.21 38.26 -13.16
N PRO A 416 32.28 39.18 -13.50
CA PRO A 416 32.18 40.48 -12.84
C PRO A 416 32.10 40.38 -11.31
N THR A 417 31.20 39.54 -10.78
CA THR A 417 31.05 39.36 -9.33
C THR A 417 32.29 38.73 -8.69
N PHE A 418 32.89 37.73 -9.35
CA PHE A 418 34.12 37.08 -8.87
C PHE A 418 35.27 38.09 -8.76
N ARG A 419 35.47 38.92 -9.80
CA ARG A 419 36.50 39.98 -9.85
C ARG A 419 36.26 41.05 -8.81
N GLU A 420 35.01 41.45 -8.60
CA GLU A 420 34.65 42.44 -7.57
C GLU A 420 35.01 41.93 -6.17
N ILE A 421 34.63 40.70 -5.82
CA ILE A 421 34.96 40.09 -4.53
C ILE A 421 36.48 39.94 -4.38
N ALA A 422 37.17 39.48 -5.43
CA ALA A 422 38.62 39.34 -5.42
C ALA A 422 39.33 40.68 -5.18
N SER A 423 38.88 41.76 -5.83
CA SER A 423 39.43 43.11 -5.63
C SER A 423 39.20 43.62 -4.21
N LYS A 424 38.01 43.41 -3.64
CA LYS A 424 37.70 43.83 -2.25
C LYS A 424 38.57 43.11 -1.23
N GLU A 425 38.90 41.85 -1.48
CA GLU A 425 39.70 41.00 -0.60
C GLU A 425 41.23 41.06 -0.87
N GLY A 426 41.66 41.88 -1.85
CA GLY A 426 43.08 41.99 -2.23
C GLY A 426 43.66 40.71 -2.85
N ILE A 427 42.83 39.89 -3.49
CA ILE A 427 43.23 38.62 -4.11
C ILE A 427 43.77 38.89 -5.51
N GLN A 428 45.02 38.50 -5.77
CA GLN A 428 45.58 38.55 -7.12
C GLN A 428 45.00 37.41 -7.95
N LEU A 429 44.30 37.75 -9.04
CA LEU A 429 43.58 36.78 -9.89
C LEU A 429 44.53 35.82 -10.62
N ALA A 430 44.09 34.59 -10.85
CA ALA A 430 44.66 33.64 -11.82
C ALA A 430 44.34 34.08 -13.24
N ASP A 431 45.19 33.76 -14.21
CA ASP A 431 45.02 34.17 -15.62
C ASP A 431 43.64 33.77 -16.17
N TYR A 432 43.17 32.56 -15.83
CA TYR A 432 41.82 32.07 -16.18
C TYR A 432 40.67 33.02 -15.79
N PHE A 433 40.79 33.74 -14.67
CA PHE A 433 39.75 34.68 -14.22
C PHE A 433 40.01 36.12 -14.69
N GLN A 434 41.16 36.40 -15.31
CA GLN A 434 41.53 37.71 -15.84
C GLN A 434 41.03 37.93 -17.27
N GLU A 435 41.05 36.89 -18.11
CA GLU A 435 40.73 37.00 -19.54
C GLU A 435 39.29 37.52 -19.78
N GLU A 436 39.13 38.47 -20.70
CA GLU A 436 37.83 38.75 -21.31
C GLU A 436 37.53 37.56 -22.21
N PHE A 437 36.55 36.74 -21.84
CA PHE A 437 36.11 35.57 -22.61
C PHE A 437 35.72 36.03 -24.03
N HIS A 438 36.60 35.82 -24.99
CA HIS A 438 36.27 35.91 -26.41
C HIS A 438 35.89 34.50 -26.87
N PRO A 439 34.62 34.25 -27.24
CA PRO A 439 34.23 32.94 -27.76
C PRO A 439 35.04 32.66 -29.02
N VAL A 440 35.82 31.59 -28.98
CA VAL A 440 36.59 31.12 -30.14
C VAL A 440 35.58 30.68 -31.20
N GLU A 441 35.47 31.45 -32.28
CA GLU A 441 34.76 31.04 -33.50
C GLU A 441 35.39 29.73 -34.01
N GLN A 442 34.56 28.68 -34.06
CA GLN A 442 34.95 27.38 -34.61
C GLN A 442 35.27 27.55 -36.11
N SER A 443 36.40 26.98 -36.53
CA SER A 443 36.80 26.84 -37.94
C SER A 443 36.50 25.44 -38.47
#